data_AF-A0A952WSC4-F1
#
_entry.id   AF-A0A952WSC4-F1
#
_cell.length_a   1.000
_cell.length_b   1.000
_cell.length_c   1.000
_cell.angle_alpha   90.00
_cell.angle_beta   90.00
_cell.angle_gamma   90.00
#
_symmetry.space_group_name_H-M   'P 1'
#
loop_
_entity.id
_entity.type
_entity.pdbx_description
1 polymer ?
#
loop_
_entity_poly.entity_id
_entity_poly.type
_entity_poly.pdbx_seq_one_letter_code
_entity_poly.pdbx_strand_id
1 'polypeptide(L)'
;MLTIMTMCALIACSGPAMVVDPPASETPHAMAAATNEGLIKALPEAGAEWVFDKQHSTWTEHPASKELRSRLLKGLLTDAEIAAAVLKSRVIAARGRWPVDRPFAISLRAPLWLGQSGRVKVRPKLPEGTEASAHVLYMECALGADSERQRTRFMPVGRLPSDMTQVAFEVRLEAHGLDLNERGVRSWRGEVTVPVASVDSIEQSMTAVNDPEFDNAVLEATAILIGKNQGDPARTAMWISLSRTDAIAPFLDRHACCATVEIIDGGRTIHKQTVDYRQTWAPPASASYYVDALPAHVLEDSRFAQRARVRISGSRSASFEDLVRDSFWTGSIDVPLQDLLKPSR
;
A
#
# COMPACT_ATOMS: atom_id res chain seq x y z
N MET A 1 -26.11 11.57 -26.82
CA MET A 1 -25.30 10.88 -25.79
C MET A 1 -24.61 11.95 -24.97
N LEU A 2 -25.16 12.25 -23.79
CA LEU A 2 -24.58 13.22 -22.86
C LEU A 2 -23.65 12.44 -21.91
N THR A 3 -22.34 12.62 -22.05
CA THR A 3 -21.36 12.03 -21.13
C THR A 3 -21.38 12.86 -19.85
N ILE A 4 -22.09 12.38 -18.83
CA ILE A 4 -22.08 12.99 -17.50
C ILE A 4 -20.73 12.64 -16.86
N MET A 5 -19.79 13.59 -16.86
CA MET A 5 -18.59 13.53 -16.01
C MET A 5 -19.04 13.78 -14.58
N THR A 6 -19.22 12.70 -13.81
CA THR A 6 -19.40 12.78 -12.37
C THR A 6 -18.08 13.19 -11.74
N MET A 7 -17.95 14.45 -11.32
CA MET A 7 -16.85 14.90 -10.46
C MET A 7 -16.92 14.13 -9.14
N CYS A 8 -15.95 13.25 -8.89
CA CYS A 8 -15.72 12.72 -7.55
C CYS A 8 -15.24 13.87 -6.65
N ALA A 9 -16.09 14.34 -5.75
CA ALA A 9 -15.70 15.27 -4.71
C ALA A 9 -14.75 14.56 -3.74
N LEU A 10 -13.48 14.98 -3.74
CA LEU A 10 -12.52 14.65 -2.69
C LEU A 10 -12.98 15.32 -1.40
N ILE A 11 -13.47 14.54 -0.44
CA ILE A 11 -13.65 15.01 0.94
C ILE A 11 -12.24 15.11 1.53
N ALA A 12 -11.70 16.33 1.52
CA ALA A 12 -10.52 16.67 2.30
C ALA A 12 -10.91 16.70 3.79
N CYS A 13 -10.66 15.61 4.50
CA CYS A 13 -10.76 15.59 5.97
C CYS A 13 -9.62 16.43 6.54
N SER A 14 -9.86 17.74 6.74
CA SER A 14 -8.95 18.66 7.41
C SER A 14 -8.95 18.40 8.93
N GLY A 15 -8.26 17.35 9.37
CA GLY A 15 -7.88 17.18 10.77
C GLY A 15 -6.57 17.93 11.06
N PRO A 16 -6.34 18.43 12.29
CA PRO A 16 -5.03 18.96 12.67
C PRO A 16 -4.00 17.82 12.60
N ALA A 17 -3.12 17.85 11.61
CA ALA A 17 -2.03 16.91 11.49
C ALA A 17 -1.02 17.15 12.62
N MET A 18 -0.88 16.19 13.52
CA MET A 18 0.13 16.23 14.56
C MET A 18 1.54 16.03 13.98
N VAL A 19 2.51 16.64 14.67
CA VAL A 19 3.87 16.83 14.19
C VAL A 19 4.70 15.57 14.47
N VAL A 20 4.85 14.70 13.45
CA VAL A 20 6.07 13.88 13.36
C VAL A 20 7.17 14.79 12.81
N ASP A 21 8.24 14.97 13.58
CA ASP A 21 9.46 15.62 13.09
C ASP A 21 10.03 14.75 11.97
N PRO A 22 10.12 15.26 10.73
CA PRO A 22 10.79 14.51 9.68
C PRO A 22 12.25 14.26 10.11
N PRO A 23 12.86 13.12 9.72
CA PRO A 23 14.31 12.98 9.84
C PRO A 23 14.93 14.22 9.20
N ALA A 24 15.92 14.82 9.87
CA ALA A 24 16.54 16.09 9.49
C ALA A 24 16.65 16.20 7.97
N SER A 25 15.79 17.02 7.36
CA SER A 25 15.63 17.03 5.91
C SER A 25 16.95 17.46 5.29
N GLU A 26 17.65 16.54 4.64
CA GLU A 26 18.87 16.88 3.92
C GLU A 26 18.49 17.89 2.83
N THR A 27 19.10 19.08 2.88
CA THR A 27 18.71 20.17 1.98
C THR A 27 19.01 19.79 0.52
N PRO A 28 18.27 20.32 -0.47
CA PRO A 28 18.48 20.00 -1.89
C PRO A 28 19.93 20.18 -2.37
N HIS A 29 20.66 21.15 -1.81
CA HIS A 29 22.07 21.38 -2.10
C HIS A 29 22.98 20.23 -1.62
N ALA A 30 22.66 19.59 -0.49
CA ALA A 30 23.41 18.44 0.01
C ALA A 30 23.26 17.23 -0.92
N MET A 31 22.08 17.02 -1.49
CA MET A 31 21.83 15.90 -2.44
C MET A 31 22.56 16.06 -3.77
N ALA A 32 22.67 17.26 -4.31
CA ALA A 32 23.43 17.51 -5.53
C ALA A 32 24.92 17.11 -5.38
N ALA A 33 25.49 17.29 -4.19
CA ALA A 33 26.88 16.93 -3.87
C ALA A 33 27.05 15.46 -3.43
N ALA A 34 25.96 14.73 -3.16
CA ALA A 34 26.03 13.36 -2.69
C ALA A 34 26.62 12.42 -3.76
N THR A 35 27.33 11.37 -3.33
CA THR A 35 27.75 10.29 -4.23
C THR A 35 26.53 9.50 -4.72
N ASN A 36 26.65 8.79 -5.85
CA ASN A 36 25.58 7.91 -6.33
C ASN A 36 25.18 6.87 -5.27
N GLU A 37 26.15 6.29 -4.55
CA GLU A 37 25.90 5.37 -3.45
C GLU A 37 25.11 6.03 -2.31
N GLY A 38 25.47 7.26 -1.93
CA GLY A 38 24.75 8.04 -0.91
C GLY A 38 23.30 8.29 -1.31
N LEU A 39 23.07 8.69 -2.57
CA LEU A 39 21.73 8.88 -3.13
C LEU A 39 20.92 7.59 -3.10
N ILE A 40 21.50 6.48 -3.55
CA ILE A 40 20.83 5.18 -3.54
C ILE A 40 20.44 4.80 -2.11
N LYS A 41 21.35 4.92 -1.14
CA LYS A 41 21.05 4.64 0.28
C LYS A 41 19.92 5.50 0.84
N ALA A 42 19.80 6.75 0.38
CA ALA A 42 18.76 7.69 0.77
C ALA A 42 17.44 7.52 0.00
N LEU A 43 17.33 6.60 -0.97
CA LEU A 43 16.08 6.40 -1.69
C LEU A 43 14.98 5.86 -0.76
N PRO A 44 13.77 6.46 -0.81
CA PRO A 44 12.58 5.86 -0.22
C PRO A 44 12.13 4.66 -1.06
N GLU A 45 11.14 3.93 -0.54
CA GLU A 45 10.46 2.88 -1.30
C GLU A 45 9.67 3.47 -2.48
N ALA A 46 9.51 2.67 -3.53
CA ALA A 46 8.68 3.00 -4.68
C ALA A 46 7.21 3.18 -4.23
N GLY A 47 6.63 4.32 -4.59
CA GLY A 47 5.33 4.81 -4.16
C GLY A 47 5.34 5.67 -2.89
N ALA A 48 6.49 5.80 -2.20
CA ALA A 48 6.67 6.63 -1.01
C ALA A 48 7.57 7.86 -1.29
N GLU A 49 7.77 8.23 -2.55
CA GLU A 49 8.64 9.34 -2.95
C GLU A 49 7.99 10.72 -2.76
N TRP A 50 6.69 10.79 -2.50
CA TRP A 50 6.03 12.06 -2.18
C TRP A 50 6.09 12.34 -0.69
N VAL A 51 6.62 13.50 -0.33
CA VAL A 51 6.73 13.98 1.05
C VAL A 51 5.89 15.25 1.18
N PHE A 52 5.04 15.29 2.21
CA PHE A 52 4.27 16.50 2.49
C PHE A 52 5.15 17.55 3.16
N ASP A 53 5.38 18.65 2.46
CA ASP A 53 6.03 19.84 2.99
C ASP A 53 5.00 20.63 3.79
N LYS A 54 5.12 20.56 5.12
CA LYS A 54 4.25 21.26 6.05
C LYS A 54 4.35 22.78 5.95
N GLN A 55 5.56 23.31 5.67
CA GLN A 55 5.79 24.75 5.61
C GLN A 55 5.03 25.38 4.45
N HIS A 56 4.98 24.67 3.32
CA HIS A 56 4.30 25.15 2.12
C HIS A 56 2.91 24.54 1.93
N SER A 57 2.53 23.57 2.77
CA SER A 57 1.29 22.78 2.64
C SER A 57 1.16 22.14 1.25
N THR A 58 2.26 21.64 0.70
CA THR A 58 2.34 21.03 -0.63
C THR A 58 3.00 19.66 -0.57
N TRP A 59 2.68 18.80 -1.54
CA TRP A 59 3.44 17.56 -1.75
C TRP A 59 4.64 17.86 -2.62
N THR A 60 5.82 17.43 -2.18
CA THR A 60 7.09 17.57 -2.90
C THR A 60 7.73 16.20 -3.10
N GLU A 61 8.48 16.05 -4.18
CA GLU A 61 9.23 14.82 -4.41
C GLU A 61 10.44 14.75 -3.46
N HIS A 62 10.73 13.56 -2.97
CA HIS A 62 11.89 13.24 -2.16
C HIS A 62 13.19 13.65 -2.88
N PRO A 63 14.07 14.47 -2.26
CA PRO A 63 15.26 15.01 -2.90
C PRO A 63 16.18 13.97 -3.56
N ALA A 64 16.38 12.81 -2.91
CA ALA A 64 17.19 11.73 -3.47
C ALA A 64 16.60 11.13 -4.76
N SER A 65 15.27 10.98 -4.84
CA SER A 65 14.58 10.48 -6.05
C SER A 65 14.72 11.47 -7.21
N LYS A 66 14.55 12.76 -6.91
CA LYS A 66 14.72 13.84 -7.90
C LYS A 66 16.14 13.88 -8.46
N GLU A 67 17.15 13.84 -7.61
CA GLU A 67 18.55 13.89 -8.06
C GLU A 67 18.96 12.61 -8.79
N LEU A 68 18.52 11.43 -8.32
CA LEU A 68 18.77 10.17 -9.03
C LEU A 68 18.18 10.17 -10.44
N ARG A 69 16.95 10.68 -10.62
CA ARG A 69 16.35 10.85 -11.96
C ARG A 69 17.22 11.72 -12.86
N SER A 70 17.66 12.88 -12.36
CA SER A 70 18.55 13.80 -13.08
C SER A 70 19.83 13.08 -13.55
N ARG A 71 20.46 12.28 -12.68
CA ARG A 71 21.67 11.51 -13.02
C ARG A 71 21.40 10.37 -13.99
N LEU A 72 20.28 9.67 -13.83
CA LEU A 72 19.84 8.62 -14.74
C LEU A 72 19.67 9.20 -16.14
N LEU A 73 18.88 10.27 -16.31
CA LEU A 73 18.62 10.89 -17.62
C LEU A 73 19.90 11.41 -18.29
N LYS A 74 20.87 11.92 -17.52
CA LYS A 74 22.19 12.36 -18.00
C LYS A 74 23.17 11.21 -18.27
N GLY A 75 22.84 9.99 -17.86
CA GLY A 75 23.69 8.83 -18.02
C GLY A 75 24.90 8.74 -17.10
N LEU A 76 24.76 9.31 -15.91
CA LEU A 76 25.80 9.36 -14.89
C LEU A 76 25.73 8.17 -13.91
N LEU A 77 24.86 7.19 -14.20
CA LEU A 77 24.73 5.96 -13.43
C LEU A 77 25.24 4.77 -14.25
N THR A 78 26.02 3.93 -13.60
CA THR A 78 26.44 2.61 -14.08
C THR A 78 25.29 1.61 -13.97
N ASP A 79 25.38 0.49 -14.70
CA ASP A 79 24.36 -0.57 -14.63
C ASP A 79 24.22 -1.16 -13.22
N ALA A 80 25.32 -1.29 -12.49
CA ALA A 80 25.33 -1.78 -11.11
C ALA A 80 24.60 -0.81 -10.17
N GLU A 81 24.77 0.50 -10.35
CA GLU A 81 24.07 1.52 -9.57
C GLU A 81 22.57 1.55 -9.88
N ILE A 82 22.17 1.36 -11.14
CA ILE A 82 20.75 1.26 -11.52
C ILE A 82 20.12 0.01 -10.90
N ALA A 83 20.79 -1.15 -10.98
CA ALA A 83 20.35 -2.39 -10.34
C ALA A 83 20.23 -2.22 -8.81
N ALA A 84 21.20 -1.56 -8.18
CA ALA A 84 21.16 -1.25 -6.75
C ALA A 84 19.99 -0.32 -6.38
N ALA A 85 19.69 0.69 -7.20
CA ALA A 85 18.54 1.58 -7.02
C ALA A 85 17.20 0.81 -7.11
N VAL A 86 17.07 -0.12 -8.07
CA VAL A 86 15.89 -0.99 -8.22
C VAL A 86 15.64 -1.82 -6.96
N LEU A 87 16.69 -2.44 -6.41
CA LEU A 87 16.59 -3.24 -5.20
C LEU A 87 16.30 -2.38 -3.96
N LYS A 88 17.04 -1.28 -3.79
CA LYS A 88 16.94 -0.42 -2.62
C LYS A 88 15.58 0.28 -2.52
N SER A 89 15.04 0.76 -3.64
CA SER A 89 13.69 1.35 -3.67
C SER A 89 12.55 0.32 -3.72
N ARG A 90 12.85 -1.00 -3.63
CA ARG A 90 11.83 -2.06 -3.66
C ARG A 90 10.88 -1.96 -4.87
N VAL A 91 11.43 -1.62 -6.04
CA VAL A 91 10.69 -1.64 -7.33
C VAL A 91 10.06 -3.01 -7.55
N ILE A 92 10.82 -4.06 -7.23
CA ILE A 92 10.36 -5.44 -7.14
C ILE A 92 10.40 -5.81 -5.65
N ALA A 93 9.24 -6.10 -5.08
CA ALA A 93 9.15 -6.69 -3.74
C ALA A 93 8.59 -8.10 -3.84
N ALA A 94 9.27 -9.04 -3.20
CA ALA A 94 8.82 -10.41 -3.03
C ALA A 94 9.08 -10.80 -1.58
N ARG A 95 8.25 -11.71 -1.05
CA ARG A 95 8.48 -12.23 0.30
C ARG A 95 9.73 -13.11 0.32
N GLY A 96 10.51 -13.03 1.40
CA GLY A 96 11.72 -13.85 1.55
C GLY A 96 11.45 -15.36 1.65
N ARG A 97 10.20 -15.77 1.92
CA ARG A 97 9.76 -17.16 1.96
C ARG A 97 8.47 -17.35 1.18
N TRP A 98 8.42 -18.37 0.33
CA TRP A 98 7.28 -18.60 -0.56
C TRP A 98 6.82 -20.06 -0.61
N PRO A 99 5.52 -20.34 -0.43
CA PRO A 99 5.02 -21.70 -0.45
C PRO A 99 5.01 -22.29 -1.87
N VAL A 100 5.58 -23.48 -2.04
CA VAL A 100 5.77 -24.15 -3.35
C VAL A 100 4.45 -24.55 -4.04
N ASP A 101 3.36 -24.67 -3.28
CA ASP A 101 2.03 -25.00 -3.77
C ASP A 101 1.28 -23.79 -4.34
N ARG A 102 1.86 -22.58 -4.29
CA ARG A 102 1.26 -21.33 -4.80
C ARG A 102 2.04 -20.75 -5.98
N PRO A 103 1.37 -20.09 -6.94
CA PRO A 103 2.04 -19.27 -7.94
C PRO A 103 2.90 -18.20 -7.26
N PHE A 104 4.17 -18.09 -7.63
CA PHE A 104 5.07 -17.06 -7.13
C PHE A 104 4.62 -15.69 -7.60
N ALA A 105 4.49 -14.74 -6.68
CA ALA A 105 4.03 -13.40 -6.98
C ALA A 105 5.01 -12.32 -6.50
N ILE A 106 4.97 -11.19 -7.18
CA ILE A 106 5.72 -9.98 -6.84
C ILE A 106 4.80 -8.78 -6.71
N SER A 107 5.23 -7.79 -5.93
CA SER A 107 4.70 -6.43 -5.98
C SER A 107 5.63 -5.65 -6.89
N LEU A 108 5.08 -4.95 -7.88
CA LEU A 108 5.84 -4.21 -8.87
C LEU A 108 5.44 -2.74 -8.85
N ARG A 109 6.35 -1.84 -8.49
CA ARG A 109 6.05 -0.40 -8.44
C ARG A 109 7.04 0.38 -9.27
N ALA A 110 6.55 1.17 -10.21
CA ALA A 110 7.39 2.09 -10.95
C ALA A 110 7.73 3.30 -10.04
N PRO A 111 9.01 3.55 -9.73
CA PRO A 111 9.38 4.62 -8.83
C PRO A 111 9.39 5.98 -9.54
N LEU A 112 9.16 7.06 -8.79
CA LEU A 112 9.07 8.43 -9.31
C LEU A 112 10.40 8.93 -9.91
N TRP A 113 11.53 8.32 -9.54
CA TRP A 113 12.81 8.62 -10.18
C TRP A 113 12.90 8.16 -11.65
N LEU A 114 11.90 7.43 -12.17
CA LEU A 114 11.70 7.20 -13.61
C LEU A 114 10.92 8.33 -14.32
N GLY A 115 10.41 9.32 -13.60
CA GLY A 115 9.64 10.46 -14.14
C GLY A 115 8.17 10.15 -14.45
N GLN A 116 7.44 11.10 -15.06
CA GLN A 116 5.97 11.08 -15.09
C GLN A 116 5.42 9.91 -15.90
N SER A 117 6.09 9.54 -16.98
CA SER A 117 5.72 8.42 -17.86
C SER A 117 6.64 7.22 -17.68
N GLY A 118 7.36 7.15 -16.55
CA GLY A 118 8.28 6.08 -16.24
C GLY A 118 7.61 4.70 -16.30
N ARG A 119 8.33 3.70 -16.82
CA ARG A 119 7.82 2.32 -16.92
C ARG A 119 8.85 1.32 -16.43
N VAL A 120 8.36 0.28 -15.76
CA VAL A 120 9.14 -0.89 -15.42
C VAL A 120 8.48 -2.13 -15.99
N LYS A 121 9.27 -2.99 -16.62
CA LYS A 121 8.89 -4.35 -17.00
C LYS A 121 9.88 -5.32 -16.39
N VAL A 122 9.37 -6.42 -15.87
CA VAL A 122 10.19 -7.46 -15.26
C VAL A 122 9.75 -8.82 -15.76
N ARG A 123 10.72 -9.67 -16.08
CA ARG A 123 10.47 -11.07 -16.44
C ARG A 123 11.31 -11.97 -15.55
N PRO A 124 10.70 -12.83 -14.71
CA PRO A 124 11.48 -13.75 -13.89
C PRO A 124 12.09 -14.84 -14.76
N LYS A 125 13.30 -15.26 -14.39
CA LYS A 125 13.96 -16.47 -14.92
C LYS A 125 13.45 -17.69 -14.17
N LEU A 126 12.16 -17.99 -14.34
CA LEU A 126 11.45 -19.12 -13.74
C LEU A 126 10.80 -19.98 -14.82
N PRO A 127 10.54 -21.27 -14.53
CA PRO A 127 9.57 -22.04 -15.30
C PRO A 127 8.24 -21.29 -15.36
N GLU A 128 7.64 -21.21 -16.55
CA GLU A 128 6.36 -20.50 -16.77
C GLU A 128 6.42 -18.99 -16.42
N GLY A 129 7.64 -18.42 -16.40
CA GLY A 129 7.87 -17.02 -16.06
C GLY A 129 7.09 -16.05 -16.96
N THR A 130 6.18 -15.28 -16.36
CA THR A 130 5.34 -14.29 -17.06
C THR A 130 5.87 -12.87 -16.81
N GLU A 131 5.85 -12.03 -17.85
CA GLU A 131 6.25 -10.63 -17.72
C GLU A 131 5.21 -9.84 -16.90
N ALA A 132 5.70 -9.04 -15.96
CA ALA A 132 4.91 -8.07 -15.20
C ALA A 132 5.34 -6.65 -15.59
N SER A 133 4.39 -5.71 -15.57
CA SER A 133 4.66 -4.32 -15.93
C SER A 133 3.88 -3.34 -15.05
N ALA A 134 4.55 -2.25 -14.68
CA ALA A 134 3.96 -1.12 -13.99
C ALA A 134 4.45 0.20 -14.61
N HIS A 135 3.68 1.26 -14.43
CA HIS A 135 4.03 2.62 -14.83
C HIS A 135 3.90 3.59 -13.64
N VAL A 136 4.54 4.73 -13.75
CA VAL A 136 4.49 5.76 -12.71
C VAL A 136 3.09 6.36 -12.67
N LEU A 137 2.46 6.35 -11.50
CA LEU A 137 1.14 6.94 -11.27
C LEU A 137 1.31 8.41 -10.93
N TYR A 138 1.46 9.25 -11.96
CA TYR A 138 1.57 10.69 -11.81
C TYR A 138 0.24 11.36 -12.17
N MET A 139 -0.35 12.11 -11.23
CA MET A 139 -1.58 12.91 -11.44
C MET A 139 -2.81 12.12 -11.91
N GLU A 140 -2.85 10.80 -11.71
CA GLU A 140 -4.05 10.01 -11.98
C GLU A 140 -5.17 10.33 -10.97
N CYS A 141 -6.43 10.18 -11.38
CA CYS A 141 -7.54 10.29 -10.45
C CYS A 141 -7.41 9.21 -9.35
N ALA A 142 -7.85 9.53 -8.13
CA ALA A 142 -7.67 8.65 -6.97
C ALA A 142 -8.13 7.20 -7.23
N LEU A 143 -9.28 7.02 -7.88
CA LEU A 143 -9.83 5.70 -8.21
C LEU A 143 -8.97 4.92 -9.22
N GLY A 144 -8.42 5.60 -10.24
CA GLY A 144 -7.53 4.98 -11.23
C GLY A 144 -6.22 4.55 -10.58
N ALA A 145 -5.63 5.45 -9.80
CA ALA A 145 -4.41 5.18 -9.06
C ALA A 145 -4.59 4.02 -8.07
N ASP A 146 -5.72 3.95 -7.36
CA ASP A 146 -6.01 2.87 -6.43
C ASP A 146 -6.22 1.53 -7.13
N SER A 147 -6.96 1.50 -8.25
CA SER A 147 -7.11 0.28 -9.06
C SER A 147 -5.76 -0.25 -9.53
N GLU A 148 -4.89 0.62 -10.04
CA GLU A 148 -3.56 0.24 -10.52
C GLU A 148 -2.62 -0.17 -9.38
N ARG A 149 -2.69 0.49 -8.23
CA ARG A 149 -1.99 0.06 -7.01
C ARG A 149 -2.45 -1.32 -6.57
N GLN A 150 -3.75 -1.62 -6.59
CA GLN A 150 -4.25 -2.95 -6.23
C GLN A 150 -3.75 -4.01 -7.20
N ARG A 151 -3.79 -3.73 -8.50
CA ARG A 151 -3.31 -4.63 -9.55
C ARG A 151 -1.83 -4.99 -9.40
N THR A 152 -1.02 -4.01 -9.00
CA THR A 152 0.45 -4.16 -8.95
C THR A 152 0.99 -4.62 -7.59
N ARG A 153 0.15 -4.72 -6.56
CA ARG A 153 0.53 -5.24 -5.22
C ARG A 153 0.79 -6.74 -5.19
N PHE A 154 0.13 -7.50 -6.06
CA PHE A 154 0.25 -8.95 -6.09
C PHE A 154 0.11 -9.45 -7.52
N MET A 155 1.25 -9.66 -8.19
CA MET A 155 1.31 -10.10 -9.58
C MET A 155 1.92 -11.51 -9.63
N PRO A 156 1.14 -12.57 -9.87
CA PRO A 156 1.67 -13.90 -10.14
C PRO A 156 2.57 -13.86 -11.38
N VAL A 157 3.81 -14.31 -11.25
CA VAL A 157 4.82 -14.27 -12.32
C VAL A 157 5.45 -15.62 -12.62
N GLY A 158 5.05 -16.71 -11.97
CA GLY A 158 5.49 -18.06 -12.30
C GLY A 158 5.31 -19.05 -11.16
N ARG A 159 6.10 -20.12 -11.14
CA ARG A 159 6.17 -21.08 -10.03
C ARG A 159 7.61 -21.23 -9.55
N LEU A 160 7.79 -21.30 -8.23
CA LEU A 160 9.10 -21.53 -7.63
C LEU A 160 9.41 -23.04 -7.56
N PRO A 161 10.58 -23.48 -8.04
CA PRO A 161 11.12 -24.80 -7.72
C PRO A 161 11.35 -24.96 -6.21
N SER A 162 11.23 -26.19 -5.70
CA SER A 162 11.30 -26.49 -4.26
C SER A 162 12.65 -26.20 -3.60
N ASP A 163 13.73 -26.14 -4.38
CA ASP A 163 15.11 -25.92 -3.93
C ASP A 163 15.61 -24.48 -4.17
N MET A 164 14.74 -23.60 -4.66
CA MET A 164 15.14 -22.25 -5.02
C MET A 164 15.33 -21.35 -3.80
N THR A 165 16.42 -20.57 -3.81
CA THR A 165 16.80 -19.60 -2.76
C THR A 165 16.84 -18.15 -3.25
N GLN A 166 16.70 -17.95 -4.56
CA GLN A 166 16.69 -16.63 -5.20
C GLN A 166 16.04 -16.68 -6.57
N VAL A 167 15.45 -15.56 -7.01
CA VAL A 167 14.89 -15.40 -8.35
C VAL A 167 15.62 -14.26 -9.05
N ALA A 168 16.21 -14.57 -10.21
CA ALA A 168 16.74 -13.56 -11.12
C ALA A 168 15.61 -13.00 -12.00
N PHE A 169 15.58 -11.68 -12.17
CA PHE A 169 14.65 -10.97 -13.02
C PHE A 169 15.41 -10.22 -14.10
N GLU A 170 14.99 -10.39 -15.35
CA GLU A 170 15.34 -9.44 -16.40
C GLU A 170 14.46 -8.19 -16.21
N VAL A 171 15.09 -7.05 -15.96
CA VAL A 171 14.42 -5.77 -15.72
C VAL A 171 14.65 -4.84 -16.90
N ARG A 172 13.58 -4.18 -17.35
CA ARG A 172 13.61 -3.11 -18.34
C ARG A 172 12.98 -1.87 -17.73
N LEU A 173 13.74 -0.78 -17.74
CA LEU A 173 13.30 0.53 -17.27
C LEU A 173 13.22 1.48 -18.45
N GLU A 174 12.20 2.32 -18.45
CA GLU A 174 12.07 3.49 -19.33
C GLU A 174 11.87 4.69 -18.43
N ALA A 175 12.83 5.62 -18.45
CA ALA A 175 12.79 6.84 -17.67
C ALA A 175 12.55 8.05 -18.58
N HIS A 176 11.74 8.97 -18.10
CA HIS A 176 11.38 10.22 -18.76
C HIS A 176 11.68 11.40 -17.82
N GLY A 177 11.83 12.60 -18.37
CA GLY A 177 11.78 13.83 -17.58
C GLY A 177 10.46 13.99 -16.83
N LEU A 178 10.47 14.71 -15.71
CA LEU A 178 9.23 15.16 -15.09
C LEU A 178 8.63 16.39 -15.78
N ASP A 179 9.44 17.26 -16.39
CA ASP A 179 8.97 18.51 -16.99
C ASP A 179 9.54 18.72 -18.41
N LEU A 180 9.10 19.80 -19.05
CA LEU A 180 9.56 20.18 -20.40
C LEU A 180 11.06 20.55 -20.44
N ASN A 181 11.69 20.78 -19.27
CA ASN A 181 13.08 21.18 -19.13
C ASN A 181 14.00 19.96 -18.94
N GLU A 182 13.51 18.90 -18.31
CA GLU A 182 14.14 17.58 -18.15
C GLU A 182 13.96 16.73 -19.42
N ARG A 183 14.30 17.27 -20.61
CA ARG A 183 14.15 16.50 -21.86
C ARG A 183 15.08 15.29 -21.89
N GLY A 184 14.50 14.11 -22.04
CA GLY A 184 15.25 12.88 -22.25
C GLY A 184 14.36 11.66 -22.08
N VAL A 185 14.64 10.63 -22.86
CA VAL A 185 14.17 9.27 -22.60
C VAL A 185 15.41 8.41 -22.46
N ARG A 186 15.50 7.65 -21.37
CA ARG A 186 16.57 6.68 -21.19
C ARG A 186 15.96 5.32 -20.90
N SER A 187 16.42 4.32 -21.64
CA SER A 187 16.09 2.94 -21.37
C SER A 187 17.29 2.25 -20.73
N TRP A 188 17.01 1.36 -19.79
CA TRP A 188 18.00 0.46 -19.21
C TRP A 188 17.46 -0.97 -19.22
N ARG A 189 18.34 -1.93 -19.46
CA ARG A 189 18.04 -3.36 -19.38
C ARG A 189 19.15 -4.02 -18.58
N GLY A 190 18.78 -4.76 -17.54
CA GLY A 190 19.74 -5.50 -16.74
C GLY A 190 19.08 -6.61 -15.95
N GLU A 191 19.86 -7.23 -15.07
CA GLU A 191 19.40 -8.31 -14.22
C GLU A 191 19.45 -7.87 -12.76
N VAL A 192 18.42 -8.23 -12.00
CA VAL A 192 18.42 -8.10 -10.54
C VAL A 192 18.00 -9.43 -9.92
N THR A 193 18.58 -9.76 -8.78
CA THR A 193 18.28 -11.00 -8.07
C THR A 193 17.63 -10.66 -6.74
N VAL A 194 16.48 -11.30 -6.48
CA VAL A 194 15.74 -11.15 -5.21
C VAL A 194 15.87 -12.45 -4.43
N PRO A 195 16.32 -12.42 -3.16
CA PRO A 195 16.38 -13.61 -2.34
C PRO A 195 14.96 -14.09 -1.99
N VAL A 196 14.71 -15.38 -2.17
CA VAL A 196 13.44 -16.03 -1.79
C VAL A 196 13.68 -17.52 -1.56
N ALA A 197 13.33 -18.01 -0.38
CA ALA A 197 13.39 -19.43 -0.06
C ALA A 197 12.02 -20.10 -0.28
N SER A 198 12.01 -21.18 -1.04
CA SER A 198 10.84 -22.07 -1.13
C SER A 198 10.55 -22.73 0.22
N VAL A 199 9.28 -22.78 0.59
CA VAL A 199 8.78 -23.42 1.82
C VAL A 199 7.58 -24.32 1.52
N ASP A 200 7.22 -25.22 2.43
CA ASP A 200 6.19 -26.24 2.18
C ASP A 200 4.76 -25.71 2.32
N SER A 201 4.58 -24.58 3.02
CA SER A 201 3.26 -24.10 3.42
C SER A 201 3.21 -22.60 3.68
N ILE A 202 2.00 -22.04 3.64
CA ILE A 202 1.75 -20.64 3.95
C ILE A 202 2.14 -20.29 5.41
N GLU A 203 2.02 -21.24 6.32
CA GLU A 203 2.41 -21.12 7.74
C GLU A 203 3.91 -20.84 7.90
N GLN A 204 4.74 -21.41 7.04
CA GLN A 204 6.19 -21.19 7.05
C GLN A 204 6.59 -19.89 6.34
N SER A 205 5.69 -19.34 5.51
CA SER A 205 5.95 -18.14 4.71
C SER A 205 5.84 -16.84 5.50
N MET A 206 5.03 -16.81 6.57
CA MET A 206 4.83 -15.61 7.38
C MET A 206 4.78 -15.94 8.87
N THR A 207 5.46 -15.13 9.69
CA THR A 207 5.40 -15.25 11.15
C THR A 207 4.09 -14.67 11.69
N ALA A 208 3.32 -15.49 12.40
CA ALA A 208 2.12 -15.02 13.09
C ALA A 208 2.51 -14.13 14.29
N VAL A 209 1.83 -12.99 14.43
CA VAL A 209 2.02 -12.05 15.54
C VAL A 209 0.68 -11.86 16.24
N ASN A 210 0.67 -12.19 17.53
CA ASN A 210 -0.44 -11.96 18.43
C ASN A 210 0.07 -11.13 19.60
N ASP A 211 -0.24 -9.84 19.59
CA ASP A 211 0.28 -8.86 20.53
C ASP A 211 -0.89 -7.97 21.01
N PRO A 212 -1.19 -7.92 22.31
CA PRO A 212 -2.24 -7.06 22.85
C PRO A 212 -2.10 -5.57 22.50
N GLU A 213 -0.88 -5.06 22.35
CA GLU A 213 -0.67 -3.67 21.92
C GLU A 213 -1.12 -3.47 20.47
N PHE A 214 -0.88 -4.48 19.61
CA PHE A 214 -1.34 -4.46 18.23
C PHE A 214 -2.88 -4.58 18.16
N ASP A 215 -3.49 -5.41 19.01
CA ASP A 215 -4.95 -5.51 19.13
C ASP A 215 -5.57 -4.16 19.49
N ASN A 216 -5.01 -3.48 20.50
CA ASN A 216 -5.46 -2.14 20.90
C ASN A 216 -5.29 -1.12 19.77
N ALA A 217 -4.15 -1.15 19.07
CA ALA A 217 -3.91 -0.26 17.93
C ALA A 217 -4.88 -0.51 16.76
N VAL A 218 -5.22 -1.77 16.48
CA VAL A 218 -6.25 -2.16 15.50
C VAL A 218 -7.63 -1.65 15.92
N LEU A 219 -7.98 -1.81 17.19
CA LEU A 219 -9.24 -1.31 17.74
C LEU A 219 -9.34 0.22 17.59
N GLU A 220 -8.32 0.97 18.00
CA GLU A 220 -8.26 2.43 17.90
C GLU A 220 -8.30 2.93 16.45
N ALA A 221 -7.67 2.20 15.54
CA ALA A 221 -7.66 2.51 14.12
C ALA A 221 -9.00 2.22 13.42
N THR A 222 -9.94 1.54 14.08
CA THR A 222 -11.21 1.12 13.50
C THR A 222 -12.35 1.96 14.04
N ALA A 223 -13.19 2.48 13.16
CA ALA A 223 -14.45 3.11 13.52
C ALA A 223 -15.58 2.56 12.65
N ILE A 224 -16.77 2.46 13.23
CA ILE A 224 -18.00 2.24 12.48
C ILE A 224 -18.76 3.56 12.40
N LEU A 225 -19.20 3.88 11.19
CA LEU A 225 -19.96 5.09 10.91
C LEU A 225 -21.32 4.68 10.34
N ILE A 226 -22.38 5.31 10.83
CA ILE A 226 -23.75 5.15 10.32
C ILE A 226 -24.24 6.55 9.95
N GLY A 227 -24.71 6.71 8.72
CA GLY A 227 -25.18 7.99 8.21
C GLY A 227 -25.83 7.86 6.84
N LYS A 228 -26.21 8.98 6.23
CA LYS A 228 -26.78 8.98 4.88
C LYS A 228 -25.67 8.94 3.83
N ASN A 229 -25.77 8.03 2.87
CA ASN A 229 -24.89 8.03 1.70
C ASN A 229 -25.24 9.19 0.74
N GLN A 230 -24.38 9.43 -0.26
CA GLN A 230 -24.57 10.47 -1.28
C GLN A 230 -25.48 10.04 -2.45
N GLY A 231 -26.21 8.92 -2.32
CA GLY A 231 -27.12 8.44 -3.36
C GLY A 231 -28.38 9.30 -3.50
N ASP A 232 -29.09 9.14 -4.62
CA ASP A 232 -30.43 9.71 -4.83
C ASP A 232 -31.44 8.58 -5.14
N PRO A 233 -32.40 8.27 -4.23
CA PRO A 233 -32.58 8.89 -2.92
C PRO A 233 -31.48 8.48 -1.93
N ALA A 234 -31.12 9.39 -1.02
CA ALA A 234 -30.16 9.12 0.04
C ALA A 234 -30.68 8.03 0.98
N ARG A 235 -29.80 7.11 1.38
CA ARG A 235 -30.15 5.97 2.25
C ARG A 235 -29.22 5.91 3.45
N THR A 236 -29.76 5.52 4.60
CA THR A 236 -28.95 5.17 5.77
C THR A 236 -28.07 3.98 5.41
N ALA A 237 -26.77 4.17 5.53
CA ALA A 237 -25.74 3.19 5.25
C ALA A 237 -24.77 3.12 6.43
N MET A 238 -24.07 2.00 6.50
CA MET A 238 -22.98 1.80 7.46
C MET A 238 -21.67 1.64 6.69
N TRP A 239 -20.58 2.15 7.23
CA TRP A 239 -19.25 1.90 6.68
C TRP A 239 -18.22 1.68 7.78
N ILE A 240 -17.23 0.84 7.47
CA ILE A 240 -16.06 0.60 8.31
C ILE A 240 -15.00 1.62 7.88
N SER A 241 -14.67 2.52 8.78
CA SER A 241 -13.58 3.49 8.58
C SER A 241 -12.31 2.98 9.26
N LEU A 242 -11.23 2.90 8.50
CA LEU A 242 -9.89 2.64 9.01
C LEU A 242 -9.11 3.93 9.04
N SER A 243 -8.34 4.17 10.09
CA SER A 243 -7.47 5.35 10.23
C SER A 243 -6.05 4.90 10.54
N ARG A 244 -5.06 5.45 9.82
CA ARG A 244 -3.66 5.31 10.24
C ARG A 244 -3.36 6.30 11.35
N THR A 245 -3.45 5.83 12.58
CA THR A 245 -3.05 6.58 13.78
C THR A 245 -1.57 6.36 14.08
N ASP A 246 -1.00 7.20 14.95
CA ASP A 246 0.36 7.01 15.46
C ASP A 246 0.50 5.69 16.24
N ALA A 247 -0.59 5.21 16.85
CA ALA A 247 -0.60 3.93 17.56
C ALA A 247 -0.42 2.73 16.62
N ILE A 248 -1.09 2.72 15.46
CA ILE A 248 -1.04 1.56 14.54
C ILE A 248 0.11 1.64 13.53
N ALA A 249 0.59 2.84 13.19
CA ALA A 249 1.62 3.02 12.16
C ALA A 249 2.89 2.16 12.38
N PRO A 250 3.49 2.09 13.58
CA PRO A 250 4.68 1.26 13.83
C PRO A 250 4.44 -0.24 13.62
N PHE A 251 3.20 -0.71 13.78
CA PHE A 251 2.84 -2.09 13.49
C PHE A 251 2.67 -2.32 11.99
N LEU A 252 2.00 -1.42 11.26
CA LEU A 252 1.82 -1.54 9.80
C LEU A 252 3.14 -1.44 9.01
N ASP A 253 4.16 -0.82 9.60
CA ASP A 253 5.50 -0.77 9.02
C ASP A 253 6.24 -2.11 9.13
N ARG A 254 5.89 -2.93 10.13
CA ARG A 254 6.58 -4.20 10.42
C ARG A 254 5.77 -5.43 10.04
N HIS A 255 4.45 -5.35 10.13
CA HIS A 255 3.52 -6.47 10.02
C HIS A 255 2.46 -6.20 8.96
N ALA A 256 2.11 -7.23 8.21
CA ALA A 256 0.91 -7.21 7.40
C ALA A 256 -0.33 -7.21 8.31
N CYS A 257 -1.30 -6.35 8.00
CA CYS A 257 -2.55 -6.25 8.75
C CYS A 257 -3.73 -6.19 7.79
N CYS A 258 -4.23 -7.37 7.43
CA CYS A 258 -5.55 -7.52 6.83
C CYS A 258 -6.46 -8.22 7.83
N ALA A 259 -7.68 -7.71 7.99
CA ALA A 259 -8.64 -8.21 8.96
C ALA A 259 -9.95 -8.62 8.29
N THR A 260 -10.64 -9.56 8.93
CA THR A 260 -12.06 -9.80 8.70
C THR A 260 -12.84 -9.05 9.76
N VAL A 261 -13.72 -8.15 9.35
CA VAL A 261 -14.67 -7.46 10.21
C VAL A 261 -16.04 -8.13 10.04
N GLU A 262 -16.57 -8.65 11.13
CA GLU A 262 -17.88 -9.29 11.21
C GLU A 262 -18.81 -8.45 12.09
N ILE A 263 -20.02 -8.20 11.60
CA ILE A 263 -21.11 -7.60 12.39
C ILE A 263 -22.00 -8.74 12.85
N ILE A 264 -22.22 -8.85 14.16
CA ILE A 264 -22.89 -9.98 14.80
C ILE A 264 -24.11 -9.45 15.56
N ASP A 265 -25.30 -10.00 15.28
CA ASP A 265 -26.54 -9.73 16.03
C ASP A 265 -27.21 -11.05 16.43
N GLY A 266 -27.59 -11.18 17.70
CA GLY A 266 -28.18 -12.42 18.23
C GLY A 266 -27.30 -13.67 18.04
N GLY A 267 -25.98 -13.51 18.05
CA GLY A 267 -25.02 -14.61 17.84
C GLY A 267 -24.83 -15.03 16.37
N ARG A 268 -25.45 -14.34 15.41
CA ARG A 268 -25.31 -14.61 13.98
C ARG A 268 -24.52 -13.50 13.30
N THR A 269 -23.55 -13.87 12.46
CA THR A 269 -22.88 -12.92 11.55
C THR A 269 -23.87 -12.45 10.49
N ILE A 270 -24.24 -11.17 10.54
CA ILE A 270 -25.16 -10.54 9.58
C ILE A 270 -24.42 -9.79 8.48
N HIS A 271 -23.13 -9.48 8.69
CA HIS A 271 -22.25 -8.95 7.66
C HIS A 271 -20.81 -9.38 7.92
N LYS A 272 -20.04 -9.57 6.83
CA LYS A 272 -18.63 -9.95 6.86
C LYS A 272 -17.90 -9.23 5.73
N GLN A 273 -16.83 -8.53 6.07
CA GLN A 273 -16.00 -7.79 5.13
C GLN A 273 -14.53 -8.03 5.42
N THR A 274 -13.71 -8.21 4.39
CA THR A 274 -12.25 -8.15 4.53
C THR A 274 -11.79 -6.72 4.32
N VAL A 275 -10.97 -6.23 5.24
CA VAL A 275 -10.41 -4.88 5.22
C VAL A 275 -8.89 -4.94 5.26
N ASP A 276 -8.26 -3.99 4.60
CA ASP A 276 -6.81 -3.88 4.51
C ASP A 276 -6.35 -2.55 5.13
N TYR A 277 -5.70 -2.62 6.30
CA TYR A 277 -5.20 -1.43 7.01
C TYR A 277 -4.07 -0.73 6.25
N ARG A 278 -3.50 -1.35 5.22
CA ARG A 278 -2.46 -0.73 4.37
C ARG A 278 -3.03 0.26 3.36
N GLN A 279 -4.36 0.33 3.21
CA GLN A 279 -4.98 1.34 2.35
C GLN A 279 -4.82 2.77 2.91
N THR A 280 -4.40 2.90 4.18
CA THR A 280 -4.07 4.19 4.80
C THR A 280 -2.56 4.44 4.69
N TRP A 281 -2.17 5.22 3.68
CA TRP A 281 -0.79 5.32 3.20
C TRP A 281 0.12 6.24 4.02
N ALA A 282 -0.42 7.31 4.59
CA ALA A 282 0.34 8.22 5.47
C ALA A 282 -0.57 8.81 6.55
N PRO A 283 -0.17 8.83 7.83
CA PRO A 283 -0.97 9.47 8.87
C PRO A 283 -1.04 11.00 8.66
N PRO A 284 -2.21 11.64 8.91
CA PRO A 284 -3.52 11.02 9.06
C PRO A 284 -4.10 10.65 7.68
N ALA A 285 -4.37 9.36 7.46
CA ALA A 285 -5.12 8.88 6.31
C ALA A 285 -6.22 7.95 6.79
N SER A 286 -7.36 8.00 6.11
CA SER A 286 -8.46 7.07 6.32
C SER A 286 -8.87 6.35 5.04
N ALA A 287 -9.36 5.14 5.20
CA ALA A 287 -10.01 4.35 4.16
C ALA A 287 -11.41 3.97 4.67
N SER A 288 -12.38 3.83 3.78
CA SER A 288 -13.75 3.47 4.15
C SER A 288 -14.27 2.34 3.28
N TYR A 289 -14.93 1.37 3.91
CA TYR A 289 -15.53 0.21 3.27
C TYR A 289 -17.02 0.21 3.54
N TYR A 290 -17.83 0.25 2.48
CA TYR A 290 -19.28 0.22 2.61
C TYR A 290 -19.77 -1.14 3.12
N VAL A 291 -20.74 -1.09 4.03
CA VAL A 291 -21.47 -2.26 4.54
C VAL A 291 -22.86 -2.25 3.92
N ASP A 292 -22.93 -2.52 2.61
CA ASP A 292 -24.17 -2.40 1.83
C ASP A 292 -25.19 -3.51 2.09
N ALA A 293 -24.81 -4.53 2.87
CA ALA A 293 -25.67 -5.70 3.14
C ALA A 293 -26.73 -5.46 4.22
N LEU A 294 -26.62 -4.40 5.03
CA LEU A 294 -27.55 -4.14 6.13
C LEU A 294 -28.72 -3.26 5.68
N PRO A 295 -29.97 -3.69 5.85
CA PRO A 295 -31.13 -2.87 5.53
C PRO A 295 -31.18 -1.58 6.37
N ALA A 296 -31.60 -0.47 5.76
CA ALA A 296 -31.69 0.84 6.44
C ALA A 296 -32.51 0.79 7.75
N HIS A 297 -33.63 0.07 7.76
CA HIS A 297 -34.46 -0.07 8.97
C HIS A 297 -33.75 -0.76 10.15
N VAL A 298 -32.73 -1.59 9.88
CA VAL A 298 -31.90 -2.20 10.94
C VAL A 298 -30.97 -1.14 11.53
N LEU A 299 -30.37 -0.31 10.67
CA LEU A 299 -29.46 0.76 11.08
C LEU A 299 -30.20 1.91 11.80
N GLU A 300 -31.48 2.09 11.51
CA GLU A 300 -32.36 3.09 12.12
C GLU A 300 -32.95 2.64 13.47
N ASP A 301 -32.89 1.35 13.81
CA ASP A 301 -33.29 0.84 15.12
C ASP A 301 -32.25 1.24 16.18
N SER A 302 -32.62 2.17 17.06
CA SER A 302 -31.74 2.67 18.13
C SER A 302 -31.20 1.58 19.07
N ARG A 303 -31.87 0.41 19.13
CA ARG A 303 -31.42 -0.73 19.94
C ARG A 303 -30.42 -1.62 19.20
N PHE A 304 -30.28 -1.49 17.88
CA PHE A 304 -29.35 -2.31 17.09
C PHE A 304 -27.91 -2.13 17.57
N ALA A 305 -27.47 -0.88 17.72
CA ALA A 305 -26.13 -0.56 18.22
C ALA A 305 -25.81 -1.15 19.60
N GLN A 306 -26.83 -1.27 20.46
CA GLN A 306 -26.68 -1.77 21.84
C GLN A 306 -26.59 -3.29 21.92
N ARG A 307 -27.24 -4.01 20.99
CA ARG A 307 -27.25 -5.49 20.98
C ARG A 307 -26.20 -6.08 20.05
N ALA A 308 -25.84 -5.38 18.98
CA ALA A 308 -24.90 -5.86 17.98
C ALA A 308 -23.46 -5.79 18.51
N ARG A 309 -22.62 -6.68 17.97
CA ARG A 309 -21.19 -6.78 18.27
C ARG A 309 -20.40 -6.69 16.98
N VAL A 310 -19.17 -6.24 17.09
CA VAL A 310 -18.18 -6.23 16.01
C VAL A 310 -17.06 -7.17 16.41
N ARG A 311 -16.77 -8.14 15.54
CA ARG A 311 -15.58 -8.97 15.64
C ARG A 311 -14.59 -8.59 14.56
N ILE A 312 -13.36 -8.28 14.95
CA ILE A 312 -12.25 -7.98 14.05
C ILE A 312 -11.20 -9.07 14.25
N SER A 313 -10.93 -9.86 13.23
CA SER A 313 -9.97 -10.96 13.33
C SER A 313 -8.93 -10.89 12.21
N GLY A 314 -7.65 -11.06 12.56
CA GLY A 314 -6.56 -11.10 11.58
C GLY A 314 -6.76 -12.21 10.54
N SER A 315 -6.42 -11.91 9.29
CA SER A 315 -6.60 -12.84 8.17
C SER A 315 -5.24 -13.19 7.55
N ARG A 316 -4.79 -14.43 7.74
CA ARG A 316 -3.58 -14.96 7.10
C ARG A 316 -3.68 -14.89 5.58
N SER A 317 -4.79 -15.39 5.02
CA SER A 317 -4.96 -15.49 3.57
C SER A 317 -4.96 -14.13 2.89
N ALA A 318 -5.60 -13.12 3.49
CA ALA A 318 -5.58 -11.76 2.97
C ALA A 318 -4.21 -11.07 3.19
N SER A 319 -3.58 -11.31 4.34
CA SER A 319 -2.25 -10.76 4.64
C SER A 319 -1.15 -11.37 3.76
N PHE A 320 -1.37 -12.55 3.20
CA PHE A 320 -0.44 -13.21 2.28
C PHE A 320 -0.20 -12.41 0.99
N GLU A 321 -1.10 -11.50 0.63
CA GLU A 321 -0.87 -10.59 -0.50
C GLU A 321 0.05 -9.42 -0.14
N ASP A 322 0.50 -9.31 1.12
CA ASP A 322 1.59 -8.39 1.49
C ASP A 322 2.95 -9.00 1.21
N LEU A 323 3.54 -8.57 0.10
CA LEU A 323 4.85 -9.05 -0.36
C LEU A 323 6.03 -8.28 0.24
N VAL A 324 5.76 -7.31 1.12
CA VAL A 324 6.78 -6.47 1.77
C VAL A 324 7.04 -6.92 3.21
N ARG A 325 6.02 -7.43 3.92
CA ARG A 325 6.16 -7.89 5.31
C ARG A 325 6.24 -9.41 5.41
N ASP A 326 7.11 -9.89 6.29
CA ASP A 326 7.32 -11.32 6.58
C ASP A 326 6.52 -11.83 7.78
N SER A 327 5.64 -10.99 8.34
CA SER A 327 4.82 -11.32 9.49
C SER A 327 3.42 -10.71 9.38
N PHE A 328 2.45 -11.27 10.10
CA PHE A 328 1.06 -10.83 10.02
C PHE A 328 0.34 -10.90 11.37
N TRP A 329 -0.62 -10.01 11.56
CA TRP A 329 -1.48 -9.98 12.73
C TRP A 329 -2.47 -11.16 12.76
N THR A 330 -2.57 -11.84 13.91
CA THR A 330 -3.51 -12.95 14.14
C THR A 330 -4.48 -12.70 15.29
N GLY A 331 -4.51 -11.49 15.84
CA GLY A 331 -5.38 -11.16 16.96
C GLY A 331 -6.87 -11.23 16.59
N SER A 332 -7.70 -11.19 17.63
CA SER A 332 -9.16 -11.18 17.49
C SER A 332 -9.79 -10.34 18.58
N ILE A 333 -10.52 -9.32 18.16
CA ILE A 333 -11.16 -8.32 19.01
C ILE A 333 -12.67 -8.50 18.86
N ASP A 334 -13.40 -8.58 19.98
CA ASP A 334 -14.86 -8.75 19.98
C ASP A 334 -15.49 -7.75 20.95
N VAL A 335 -16.06 -6.68 20.41
CA VAL A 335 -16.57 -5.53 21.18
C VAL A 335 -18.02 -5.20 20.81
N PRO A 336 -18.79 -4.58 21.72
CA PRO A 336 -20.08 -3.97 21.37
C PRO A 336 -19.96 -3.00 20.18
N LEU A 337 -20.93 -3.03 19.25
CA LEU A 337 -20.94 -2.14 18.09
C LEU A 337 -20.89 -0.66 18.51
N GLN A 338 -21.65 -0.30 19.55
CA GLN A 338 -21.69 1.05 20.10
C GLN A 338 -20.32 1.62 20.51
N ASP A 339 -19.36 0.77 20.89
CA ASP A 339 -18.04 1.23 21.34
C ASP A 339 -17.17 1.71 20.16
N LEU A 340 -17.49 1.23 18.95
CA LEU A 340 -16.85 1.63 17.69
C LEU A 340 -17.61 2.71 16.93
N LEU A 341 -18.84 3.04 17.34
CA LEU A 341 -19.62 4.07 16.64
C LEU A 341 -19.00 5.44 16.82
N LYS A 342 -18.78 6.13 15.69
CA LYS A 342 -18.41 7.54 15.66
C LYS A 342 -19.48 8.32 14.89
N PRO A 343 -19.71 9.60 15.23
CA PRO A 343 -20.63 10.43 14.45
C PRO A 343 -20.11 10.58 13.02
N SER A 344 -20.98 10.40 12.02
CA SER A 344 -20.67 10.81 10.65
C SER A 344 -20.56 12.33 10.63
N ARG A 345 -19.36 12.86 10.39
CA ARG A 345 -19.15 14.30 10.25
C ARG A 345 -19.67 14.82 8.92
#